data_AF-A0A7J9R316-F1
#
_entry.id   AF-A0A7J9R316-F1
#
_cell.length_a   1.000
_cell.length_b   1.000
_cell.length_c   1.000
_cell.angle_alpha   90.00
_cell.angle_beta   90.00
_cell.angle_gamma   90.00
#
_symmetry.space_group_name_H-M   'P 1'
#
loop_
_entity.id
_entity.type
_entity.pdbx_description
1 polymer ?
#
loop_
_entity_poly.entity_id
_entity_poly.type
_entity_poly.pdbx_seq_one_letter_code
_entity_poly.pdbx_strand_id
1 'polypeptide(L)'
;MAKAYVLMNCDLGSEKNVIASLKEIEDVKEAHGTLGLYDIIAKIESDSEEKIRNIVTSQIRKMTKIHSTMTLTRSESEKLFQPSEKLISAMLGQNKTQAYVVIHCDKGEEYNILKNLSHIPEVKEADVVFGFYDVICRIEASEYKILENVITKAIRTLPHIRTSMTLNVIAEQES
;
A
#
# COMPACT_ATOMS: atom_id res chain seq x y z
N MET A 1 11.16 -13.31 1.87
CA MET A 1 11.49 -11.88 2.04
C MET A 1 10.41 -11.24 2.89
N ALA A 2 10.85 -10.54 3.94
CA ALA A 2 9.97 -9.78 4.82
C ALA A 2 9.49 -8.52 4.07
N LYS A 3 8.26 -8.10 4.32
CA LYS A 3 7.67 -6.90 3.72
C LYS A 3 6.88 -6.12 4.77
N ALA A 4 6.93 -4.81 4.70
CA ALA A 4 6.03 -3.95 5.48
C ALA A 4 5.62 -2.70 4.70
N TYR A 5 4.47 -2.15 5.08
CA TYR A 5 3.99 -0.87 4.63
C TYR A 5 4.00 0.10 5.81
N VAL A 6 4.62 1.26 5.63
CA VAL A 6 4.72 2.29 6.65
C VAL A 6 3.91 3.50 6.20
N LEU A 7 2.84 3.80 6.93
CA LEU A 7 2.00 4.96 6.71
C LEU A 7 2.48 6.07 7.64
N MET A 8 2.64 7.28 7.13
CA MET A 8 3.32 8.36 7.84
C MET A 8 2.54 9.67 7.73
N ASN A 9 2.61 10.47 8.80
CA ASN A 9 2.26 11.88 8.74
C ASN A 9 3.51 12.74 8.91
N CYS A 10 3.57 13.86 8.21
CA CYS A 10 4.72 14.76 8.24
C CYS A 10 4.31 16.24 8.31
N ASP A 11 5.29 17.11 8.49
CA ASP A 11 5.07 18.57 8.40
C ASP A 11 4.44 18.90 7.03
N LEU A 12 3.41 19.74 7.02
CA LEU A 12 2.77 20.20 5.79
C LEU A 12 3.80 20.81 4.83
N GLY A 13 3.79 20.35 3.58
CA GLY A 13 4.71 20.82 2.54
C GLY A 13 6.10 20.16 2.57
N SER A 14 6.33 19.24 3.50
CA SER A 14 7.59 18.46 3.57
C SER A 14 7.53 17.12 2.86
N GLU A 15 6.38 16.75 2.29
CA GLU A 15 6.08 15.42 1.75
C GLU A 15 7.12 15.00 0.71
N LYS A 16 7.40 15.88 -0.26
CA LYS A 16 8.39 15.62 -1.33
C LYS A 16 9.79 15.35 -0.78
N ASN A 17 10.22 16.13 0.21
CA ASN A 17 11.55 15.96 0.82
C ASN A 17 11.64 14.65 1.60
N VAL A 18 10.60 14.32 2.36
CA VAL A 18 10.54 13.05 3.10
C VAL A 18 10.52 11.87 2.13
N ILE A 19 9.74 11.93 1.05
CA ILE A 19 9.71 10.90 0.00
C ILE A 19 11.09 10.73 -0.63
N ALA A 20 11.79 11.82 -0.97
CA ALA A 20 13.14 11.76 -1.52
C ALA A 20 14.11 11.05 -0.55
N SER A 21 14.12 11.43 0.73
CA SER A 21 14.94 10.78 1.76
C SER A 21 14.58 9.31 1.98
N LEU A 22 13.29 8.95 1.89
CA LEU A 22 12.86 7.55 1.98
C LEU A 22 13.38 6.72 0.81
N LYS A 23 13.38 7.27 -0.41
CA LYS A 23 13.89 6.60 -1.62
C LYS A 23 15.41 6.36 -1.58
N GLU A 24 16.16 7.08 -0.75
CA GLU A 24 17.60 6.85 -0.54
C GLU A 24 17.89 5.64 0.36
N ILE A 25 16.89 5.11 1.08
CA ILE A 25 17.04 3.94 1.94
C ILE A 25 16.96 2.67 1.09
N GLU A 26 18.02 1.86 1.09
CA GLU A 26 18.21 0.66 0.25
C GLU A 26 16.99 -0.29 0.15
N ASP A 27 16.33 -0.56 1.27
CA ASP A 27 15.22 -1.52 1.36
C ASP A 27 13.84 -0.89 1.13
N VAL A 28 13.75 0.44 1.00
CA VAL A 28 12.51 1.12 0.61
C VAL A 28 12.33 0.96 -0.90
N LYS A 29 11.31 0.20 -1.30
CA LYS A 29 11.04 -0.10 -2.73
C LYS A 29 10.08 0.89 -3.36
N GLU A 30 9.15 1.41 -2.58
CA GLU A 30 8.17 2.41 -3.02
C GLU A 30 7.97 3.43 -1.91
N ALA A 31 7.83 4.71 -2.27
CA ALA A 31 7.49 5.78 -1.34
C ALA A 31 6.66 6.82 -2.09
N HIS A 32 5.45 7.06 -1.60
CA HIS A 32 4.40 7.79 -2.30
C HIS A 32 3.72 8.77 -1.38
N GLY A 33 3.48 9.98 -1.87
CA GLY A 33 2.58 10.92 -1.23
C GLY A 33 1.14 10.49 -1.42
N THR A 34 0.28 10.71 -0.43
CA THR A 34 -1.10 10.23 -0.45
C THR A 34 -2.11 11.28 -0.01
N LEU A 35 -3.32 11.21 -0.57
CA LEU A 35 -4.49 11.93 -0.05
C LEU A 35 -5.21 11.06 0.97
N GLY A 36 -5.45 11.59 2.17
CA GLY A 36 -6.24 10.92 3.19
C GLY A 36 -5.76 11.23 4.61
N LEU A 37 -5.87 10.24 5.50
CA LEU A 37 -5.44 10.35 6.90
C LEU A 37 -3.92 10.31 7.07
N TYR A 38 -3.20 9.78 6.08
CA TYR A 38 -1.74 9.71 6.06
C TYR A 38 -1.23 10.47 4.84
N ASP A 39 -0.11 11.15 5.02
CA ASP A 39 0.50 12.00 4.01
C ASP A 39 1.41 11.17 3.08
N ILE A 40 2.00 10.09 3.59
CA ILE A 40 2.94 9.25 2.85
C ILE A 40 2.71 7.77 3.16
N ILE A 41 2.85 6.91 2.16
CA ILE A 41 3.02 5.47 2.32
C ILE A 41 4.36 5.02 1.74
N ALA A 42 5.12 4.21 2.47
CA ALA A 42 6.33 3.55 1.98
C ALA A 42 6.21 2.03 2.07
N LYS A 43 6.64 1.31 1.03
CA LYS A 43 6.80 -0.15 1.02
C LYS A 43 8.27 -0.50 1.25
N ILE A 44 8.53 -1.34 2.23
CA ILE A 44 9.86 -1.84 2.59
C ILE A 44 9.89 -3.33 2.31
N GLU A 45 10.91 -3.79 1.60
CA GLU A 45 11.17 -5.21 1.38
C GLU A 45 12.62 -5.53 1.76
N SER A 46 12.79 -6.49 2.66
CA SER A 46 14.10 -6.86 3.22
C SER A 46 14.24 -8.37 3.37
N ASP A 47 15.45 -8.79 3.69
CA ASP A 47 15.80 -10.15 4.09
C ASP A 47 15.09 -10.63 5.38
N SER A 48 14.83 -9.75 6.35
CA SER A 48 14.31 -10.09 7.68
C SER A 48 13.38 -9.00 8.26
N GLU A 49 12.45 -9.41 9.12
CA GLU A 49 11.59 -8.48 9.87
C GLU A 49 12.40 -7.59 10.83
N GLU A 50 13.52 -8.09 11.36
CA GLU A 50 14.42 -7.33 12.20
C GLU A 50 15.04 -6.15 11.45
N LYS A 51 15.52 -6.36 10.21
CA LYS A 51 16.05 -5.27 9.38
C LYS A 51 14.97 -4.23 9.08
N ILE A 52 13.74 -4.65 8.76
CA ILE A 52 12.59 -3.74 8.60
C ILE A 52 12.34 -2.93 9.88
N ARG A 53 12.29 -3.60 11.04
CA ARG A 53 12.10 -2.93 12.34
C ARG A 53 13.19 -1.89 12.60
N ASN A 54 14.44 -2.21 12.27
CA ASN A 54 15.56 -1.29 12.44
C ASN A 54 15.46 -0.09 11.49
N ILE A 55 15.08 -0.29 10.22
CA ILE A 55 14.82 0.81 9.28
C ILE A 55 13.73 1.74 9.81
N VAL A 56 12.60 1.18 10.25
CA VAL A 56 11.48 1.97 10.77
C VAL A 56 11.89 2.76 12.01
N THR A 57 12.52 2.11 12.99
CA THR A 57 12.82 2.73 14.29
C THR A 57 14.04 3.65 14.27
N SER A 58 15.06 3.34 13.47
CA SER A 58 16.34 4.03 13.50
C SER A 58 16.54 5.01 12.36
N GLN A 59 15.79 4.88 11.26
CA GLN A 59 15.89 5.78 10.11
C GLN A 59 14.60 6.59 9.97
N ILE A 60 13.47 5.94 9.67
CA ILE A 60 12.20 6.61 9.36
C ILE A 60 11.73 7.45 10.56
N ARG A 61 11.56 6.86 11.74
CA ARG A 61 11.07 7.58 12.93
C ARG A 61 12.02 8.66 13.47
N LYS A 62 13.27 8.72 12.97
CA LYS A 62 14.23 9.77 13.33
C LYS A 62 14.24 10.93 12.34
N MET A 63 13.54 10.83 11.22
CA MET A 63 13.38 11.96 10.30
C MET A 63 12.62 13.08 10.99
N THR A 64 13.22 14.27 11.07
CA THR A 64 12.71 15.40 11.86
C THR A 64 11.34 15.90 11.43
N LYS A 65 10.94 15.60 10.19
CA LYS A 65 9.67 16.00 9.58
C LYS A 65 8.55 15.00 9.76
N ILE A 66 8.82 13.81 10.32
CA ILE A 66 7.80 12.78 10.55
C ILE A 66 7.21 12.94 11.96
N HIS A 67 5.89 13.03 12.06
CA HIS A 67 5.16 13.14 13.33
C HIS A 67 4.71 11.80 13.88
N SER A 68 4.19 10.94 12.99
CA SER A 68 3.63 9.65 13.35
C SER A 68 3.85 8.63 12.25
N THR A 69 3.93 7.37 12.67
CA THR A 69 4.08 6.23 11.75
C THR A 69 3.16 5.10 12.20
N MET A 70 2.52 4.41 11.25
CA MET A 70 1.88 3.12 11.46
C MET A 70 2.51 2.10 10.53
N THR A 71 2.95 0.97 11.09
CA THR A 71 3.59 -0.10 10.31
C THR A 71 2.64 -1.27 10.20
N LEU A 72 2.40 -1.72 8.97
CA LEU A 72 1.65 -2.91 8.62
C LEU A 72 2.63 -3.96 8.10
N THR A 73 2.97 -4.93 8.93
CA THR A 73 3.93 -5.98 8.57
C THR A 73 3.19 -7.11 7.86
N ARG A 74 3.68 -7.53 6.69
CA ARG A 74 3.10 -8.65 5.94
C ARG A 74 3.20 -9.93 6.76
N SER A 75 2.07 -10.61 6.94
CA SER A 75 2.03 -11.95 7.52
C SER A 75 2.66 -12.94 6.54
N GLU A 76 3.60 -13.77 7.00
CA GLU A 76 4.32 -14.75 6.18
C GLU A 76 3.40 -15.86 5.66
N SER A 77 2.60 -15.54 4.64
CA SER A 77 1.94 -16.51 3.78
C SER A 77 2.54 -16.40 2.39
N GLU A 78 3.10 -17.50 1.88
CA GLU A 78 3.61 -17.54 0.52
C GLU A 78 2.45 -17.63 -0.49
N LYS A 79 2.56 -16.84 -1.56
CA LYS A 79 1.90 -16.99 -2.88
C LYS A 79 0.38 -17.18 -2.94
N LEU A 80 -0.38 -16.67 -1.98
CA LEU A 80 -1.84 -16.69 -2.07
C LEU A 80 -2.40 -15.64 -3.03
N PHE A 81 -1.74 -14.49 -3.14
CA PHE A 81 -2.08 -13.49 -4.14
C PHE A 81 -1.29 -13.75 -5.43
N GLN A 82 -1.99 -14.24 -6.45
CA GLN A 82 -1.51 -14.29 -7.83
C GLN A 82 -2.50 -13.50 -8.67
N PRO A 83 -2.18 -12.26 -9.09
CA PRO A 83 -3.11 -11.47 -9.86
C PRO A 83 -3.46 -12.21 -11.15
N SER A 84 -4.76 -12.30 -11.47
CA SER A 84 -5.17 -12.98 -12.70
C SER A 84 -4.50 -12.33 -13.92
N GLU A 85 -3.78 -13.12 -14.71
CA GLU A 85 -3.13 -12.69 -15.97
C GLU A 85 -4.20 -12.43 -17.06
N LYS A 86 -5.05 -11.42 -16.88
CA LYS A 86 -5.77 -10.84 -18.00
C LYS A 86 -4.87 -9.79 -18.63
N LEU A 87 -4.30 -10.13 -19.78
CA LEU A 87 -3.51 -9.22 -20.63
C LEU A 87 -4.22 -7.87 -20.76
N ILE A 88 -3.68 -6.85 -20.11
CA ILE A 88 -3.77 -5.47 -20.58
C ILE A 88 -2.35 -5.00 -20.88
N SER A 89 -1.67 -5.73 -21.76
CA SER A 89 -0.48 -5.24 -22.43
C SER A 89 -0.91 -4.71 -23.80
N ALA A 90 -1.27 -3.42 -23.86
CA ALA A 90 -1.08 -2.56 -25.03
C ALA A 90 -1.73 -1.18 -24.82
N MET A 91 -1.24 -0.38 -23.89
CA MET A 91 -1.20 1.08 -24.07
C MET A 91 0.04 1.62 -23.36
N LEU A 92 1.12 1.77 -24.14
CA LEU A 92 2.28 2.57 -23.77
C LEU A 92 1.81 4.02 -23.52
N GLY A 93 2.00 4.51 -22.29
CA GLY A 93 2.31 5.94 -22.09
C GLY A 93 1.28 6.88 -21.46
N GLN A 94 0.36 6.48 -20.57
CA GLN A 94 -0.50 7.47 -19.89
C GLN A 94 -0.59 7.27 -18.38
N ASN A 95 -0.45 8.39 -17.66
CA ASN A 95 -0.53 8.56 -16.20
C ASN A 95 -1.47 7.56 -15.54
N LYS A 96 -0.90 6.48 -15.00
CA LYS A 96 -1.67 5.51 -14.23
C LYS A 96 -1.92 6.07 -12.85
N THR A 97 -3.15 5.98 -12.39
CA THR A 97 -3.50 6.35 -11.02
C THR A 97 -3.38 5.12 -10.13
N GLN A 98 -2.91 5.33 -8.91
CA GLN A 98 -2.66 4.26 -7.95
C GLN A 98 -3.31 4.59 -6.61
N ALA A 99 -3.71 3.56 -5.89
CA ALA A 99 -4.15 3.68 -4.50
C ALA A 99 -3.78 2.45 -3.71
N TYR A 100 -3.59 2.64 -2.40
CA TYR A 100 -3.57 1.55 -1.44
C TYR A 100 -4.89 1.55 -0.68
N VAL A 101 -5.47 0.37 -0.51
CA VAL A 101 -6.65 0.18 0.32
C VAL A 101 -6.27 -0.74 1.47
N VAL A 102 -6.40 -0.24 2.69
CA VAL A 102 -6.26 -1.05 3.90
C VAL A 102 -7.64 -1.41 4.41
N ILE A 103 -7.80 -2.66 4.84
CA ILE A 103 -9.09 -3.32 5.03
C ILE A 103 -9.11 -3.92 6.43
N HIS A 104 -10.22 -3.69 7.13
CA HIS A 104 -10.59 -4.46 8.32
C HIS A 104 -11.67 -5.48 7.93
N CYS A 105 -11.52 -6.73 8.35
CA CYS A 105 -12.42 -7.81 7.98
C CYS A 105 -12.96 -8.61 9.17
N ASP A 106 -13.87 -9.53 8.88
CA ASP A 106 -14.23 -10.58 9.83
C ASP A 106 -13.01 -11.45 10.16
N LYS A 107 -12.92 -11.89 11.41
CA LYS A 107 -11.80 -12.70 11.90
C LYS A 107 -11.71 -14.02 11.13
N GLY A 108 -10.54 -14.32 10.56
CA GLY A 108 -10.29 -15.56 9.82
C GLY A 108 -10.65 -15.49 8.33
N GLU A 109 -11.14 -14.34 7.85
CA GLU A 109 -11.55 -14.13 6.46
C GLU A 109 -10.47 -13.43 5.61
N GLU A 110 -9.31 -13.14 6.17
CA GLU A 110 -8.22 -12.40 5.53
C GLU A 110 -7.79 -13.08 4.22
N TYR A 111 -7.70 -14.41 4.23
CA TYR A 111 -7.32 -15.20 3.06
C TYR A 111 -8.42 -15.32 2.00
N ASN A 112 -9.70 -15.36 2.41
CA ASN A 112 -10.82 -15.35 1.47
C ASN A 112 -10.89 -14.00 0.74
N ILE A 113 -10.61 -12.90 1.45
CA ILE A 113 -10.49 -11.57 0.86
C ILE A 113 -9.31 -11.52 -0.12
N LEU A 114 -8.11 -12.00 0.25
CA LEU A 114 -6.98 -12.06 -0.68
C LEU A 114 -7.31 -12.84 -1.95
N LYS A 115 -7.99 -13.98 -1.82
CA LYS A 115 -8.44 -14.78 -2.96
C LYS A 115 -9.43 -13.99 -3.83
N ASN A 116 -10.40 -13.28 -3.23
CA ASN A 116 -11.34 -12.48 -4.01
C ASN A 116 -10.64 -11.32 -4.72
N LEU A 117 -9.71 -10.64 -4.04
CA LEU A 117 -8.91 -9.55 -4.59
C LEU A 117 -8.07 -10.00 -5.80
N SER A 118 -7.57 -11.23 -5.82
CA SER A 118 -6.76 -11.74 -6.95
C SER A 118 -7.52 -11.88 -8.27
N HIS A 119 -8.86 -11.91 -8.21
CA HIS A 119 -9.74 -11.94 -9.38
C HIS A 119 -10.06 -10.54 -9.93
N ILE A 120 -9.65 -9.47 -9.25
CA ILE A 120 -9.87 -8.09 -9.67
C ILE A 120 -8.63 -7.63 -10.47
N PRO A 121 -8.72 -7.39 -11.79
CA PRO A 121 -7.57 -7.11 -12.64
C PRO A 121 -6.75 -5.88 -12.21
N GLU A 122 -7.40 -4.87 -11.65
CA GLU A 122 -6.76 -3.63 -11.21
C GLU A 122 -5.98 -3.80 -9.90
N VAL A 123 -6.24 -4.85 -9.11
CA VAL A 123 -5.45 -5.16 -7.92
C VAL A 123 -4.13 -5.80 -8.36
N LYS A 124 -3.01 -5.11 -8.10
CA LYS A 124 -1.68 -5.54 -8.54
C LYS A 124 -0.88 -6.25 -7.45
N GLU A 125 -1.24 -6.00 -6.20
CA GLU A 125 -0.58 -6.56 -5.04
C GLU A 125 -1.58 -6.57 -3.88
N ALA A 126 -1.59 -7.63 -3.08
CA ALA A 126 -2.35 -7.67 -1.85
C ALA A 126 -1.68 -8.60 -0.84
N ASP A 127 -1.72 -8.21 0.43
CA ASP A 127 -1.04 -8.89 1.53
C ASP A 127 -1.94 -8.91 2.77
N VAL A 128 -1.98 -10.05 3.47
CA VAL A 128 -2.45 -10.08 4.86
C VAL A 128 -1.40 -9.36 5.70
N VAL A 129 -1.81 -8.46 6.58
CA VAL A 129 -0.92 -7.67 7.41
C VAL A 129 -1.28 -7.81 8.88
N PHE A 130 -0.27 -7.64 9.73
CA PHE A 130 -0.44 -7.50 11.17
C PHE A 130 -0.45 -6.02 11.54
N GLY A 131 -1.38 -5.64 12.43
CA GLY A 131 -1.50 -4.28 12.95
C GLY A 131 -2.95 -3.91 13.23
N PHE A 132 -3.30 -2.65 12.96
CA PHE A 132 -4.66 -2.12 13.10
C PHE A 132 -5.61 -2.53 11.95
N TYR A 133 -5.06 -3.11 10.89
CA TYR A 133 -5.78 -3.60 9.72
C TYR A 133 -5.34 -5.03 9.43
N ASP A 134 -6.14 -5.75 8.65
CA ASP A 134 -5.96 -7.18 8.41
C ASP A 134 -5.45 -7.47 7.00
N VAL A 135 -5.84 -6.65 6.02
CA VAL A 135 -5.40 -6.78 4.61
C VAL A 135 -5.04 -5.41 4.04
N ILE A 136 -4.01 -5.36 3.21
CA ILE A 136 -3.71 -4.21 2.34
C ILE A 136 -3.68 -4.67 0.89
N CYS A 137 -4.20 -3.85 -0.02
CA CYS A 137 -4.02 -4.06 -1.45
C CYS A 137 -3.62 -2.78 -2.19
N ARG A 138 -2.79 -2.93 -3.21
CA ARG A 138 -2.37 -1.87 -4.13
C ARG A 138 -3.10 -2.05 -5.44
N ILE A 139 -3.73 -0.98 -5.89
CA ILE A 139 -4.57 -0.92 -7.09
C ILE A 139 -3.91 0.02 -8.08
N GLU A 140 -3.96 -0.34 -9.35
CA GLU A 140 -3.49 0.49 -10.46
C GLU A 140 -4.54 0.49 -11.58
N ALA A 141 -4.93 1.69 -11.99
CA ALA A 141 -5.92 1.91 -13.05
C ALA A 141 -5.45 2.98 -14.03
N SER A 142 -6.04 3.01 -15.23
CA SER A 142 -5.72 4.01 -16.25
C SER A 142 -6.29 5.40 -15.96
N GLU A 143 -7.31 5.51 -15.11
CA GLU A 143 -7.93 6.78 -14.74
C GLU A 143 -8.62 6.71 -13.36
N TYR A 144 -8.81 7.87 -12.73
CA TYR A 144 -9.39 7.98 -11.39
C TYR A 144 -10.80 7.38 -11.28
N LYS A 145 -11.62 7.52 -12.34
CA LYS A 145 -12.98 6.96 -12.36
C LYS A 145 -12.98 5.43 -12.31
N ILE A 146 -12.03 4.77 -12.97
CA ILE A 146 -11.88 3.31 -12.90
C ILE A 146 -11.41 2.93 -11.50
N LEU A 147 -10.41 3.63 -10.95
CA LEU A 147 -9.91 3.41 -9.59
C LEU A 147 -11.04 3.51 -8.55
N GLU A 148 -11.85 4.57 -8.63
CA GLU A 148 -13.00 4.79 -7.76
C GLU A 148 -14.03 3.66 -7.87
N ASN A 149 -14.38 3.25 -9.09
CA ASN A 149 -15.32 2.15 -9.31
C ASN A 149 -14.79 0.83 -8.74
N VAL A 150 -13.51 0.51 -8.95
CA VAL A 150 -12.88 -0.69 -8.39
C VAL A 150 -12.96 -0.67 -6.87
N ILE A 151 -12.59 0.45 -6.23
CA ILE A 151 -12.63 0.57 -4.78
C ILE A 151 -14.06 0.44 -4.25
N THR A 152 -15.00 1.19 -4.82
CA THR A 152 -16.36 1.34 -4.26
C THR A 152 -17.31 0.19 -4.63
N LYS A 153 -17.17 -0.38 -5.82
CA LYS A 153 -18.13 -1.37 -6.37
C LYS A 153 -17.56 -2.78 -6.52
N ALA A 154 -16.23 -2.95 -6.47
CA ALA A 154 -15.62 -4.27 -6.52
C ALA A 154 -15.05 -4.66 -5.15
N ILE A 155 -14.16 -3.84 -4.58
CA ILE A 155 -13.45 -4.15 -3.33
C ILE A 155 -14.39 -4.01 -2.13
N ARG A 156 -14.97 -2.82 -1.88
CA ARG A 156 -15.79 -2.58 -0.67
C ARG A 156 -17.06 -3.43 -0.57
N THR A 157 -17.47 -4.05 -1.68
CA THR A 157 -18.63 -4.95 -1.73
C THR A 157 -18.25 -6.41 -1.55
N LEU A 158 -16.96 -6.75 -1.45
CA LEU A 158 -16.53 -8.12 -1.17
C LEU A 158 -17.09 -8.57 0.19
N PRO A 159 -17.51 -9.84 0.29
CA PRO A 159 -17.95 -10.39 1.57
C PRO A 159 -16.82 -10.30 2.60
N HIS A 160 -17.21 -10.18 3.87
CA HIS A 160 -16.32 -10.14 5.03
C HIS A 160 -15.49 -8.86 5.21
N ILE A 161 -15.57 -7.89 4.28
CA ILE A 161 -15.01 -6.56 4.51
C ILE A 161 -15.95 -5.75 5.39
N ARG A 162 -15.44 -5.29 6.54
CA ARG A 162 -16.19 -4.47 7.50
C ARG A 162 -16.02 -2.99 7.21
N THR A 163 -14.76 -2.57 7.09
CA THR A 163 -14.38 -1.18 6.82
C THR A 163 -13.11 -1.14 5.98
N SER A 164 -12.87 -0.02 5.31
CA SER A 164 -11.63 0.22 4.59
C SER A 164 -11.23 1.68 4.63
N MET A 165 -9.93 1.95 4.53
CA MET A 165 -9.37 3.26 4.27
C MET A 165 -8.63 3.22 2.93
N THR A 166 -8.75 4.30 2.17
CA THR A 166 -8.10 4.46 0.87
C THR A 166 -7.02 5.55 0.98
N LEU A 167 -5.84 5.26 0.45
CA LEU A 167 -4.71 6.16 0.29
C LEU A 167 -4.48 6.36 -1.21
N ASN A 168 -5.03 7.43 -1.77
CA ASN A 168 -4.85 7.74 -3.19
C ASN A 168 -3.47 8.35 -3.40
N VAL A 169 -2.66 7.77 -4.28
CA VAL A 169 -1.30 8.24 -4.56
C VAL A 169 -1.33 9.55 -5.35
N ILE A 170 -0.49 10.50 -4.94
CA ILE A 170 -0.28 11.79 -5.59
C ILE A 170 0.99 11.71 -6.45
N ALA A 171 0.82 11.40 -7.73
CA ALA A 171 1.95 11.20 -8.65
C ALA A 171 2.86 12.43 -8.77
N GLU A 172 2.32 13.63 -8.59
CA GLU A 172 3.05 14.91 -8.66
C GLU A 172 4.06 15.10 -7.51
N GLN A 173 3.98 14.28 -6.45
CA GLN A 173 4.92 14.29 -5.33
C GLN A 173 6.04 13.26 -5.47
N GLU A 174 6.04 12.46 -6.55
CA GLU A 174 7.10 11.49 -6.82
C GLU A 174 8.34 12.11 -7.51
N SER A 175 8.21 13.34 -8.03
CA SER A 175 9.21 14.14 -8.75
C SER A 175 10.04 15.05 -7.84
#